data_AF-A0A957ZVX7-F1
#
_entry.id   AF-A0A957ZVX7-F1
#
_cell.length_a   1.000
_cell.length_b   1.000
_cell.length_c   1.000
_cell.angle_alpha   90.00
_cell.angle_beta   90.00
_cell.angle_gamma   90.00
#
_symmetry.space_group_name_H-M   'P 1'
#
loop_
_entity.id
_entity.type
_entity.pdbx_description
1 polymer ?
#
loop_
_entity_poly.entity_id
_entity_poly.type
_entity_poly.pdbx_seq_one_letter_code
_entity_poly.pdbx_strand_id
1 'polypeptide(L)' 'MPIDEAPTMPSTILGPPAFHMLAKPTGAICNLDCAYCFFLDKEVFYPGSKFRMSDQTLEQYIKQLI' A
#
# COMPACT_ATOMS: atom_id res chain seq x y z
N MET A 1 32.33 -18.18 -11.57
CA MET A 1 31.95 -16.77 -11.82
C MET A 1 31.11 -16.32 -10.63
N PRO A 2 31.70 -15.76 -9.57
CA PRO A 2 30.91 -15.22 -8.46
C PRO A 2 30.32 -13.86 -8.88
N ILE A 3 29.03 -13.69 -8.61
CA ILE A 3 28.19 -12.51 -8.91
C ILE A 3 28.06 -11.60 -7.67
N ASP A 4 29.01 -11.68 -6.73
CA ASP A 4 28.93 -11.08 -5.39
C ASP A 4 29.51 -9.66 -5.30
N GLU A 5 29.04 -8.74 -6.15
CA GLU A 5 29.25 -7.31 -5.89
C GLU A 5 27.97 -6.52 -6.19
N ALA A 6 27.05 -6.53 -5.23
CA ALA A 6 26.06 -5.47 -5.14
C ALA A 6 26.81 -4.16 -4.82
N PRO A 7 26.60 -3.06 -5.58
CA PRO A 7 27.29 -1.80 -5.30
C PRO A 7 26.89 -1.29 -3.92
N THR A 8 27.89 -1.11 -3.05
CA THR A 8 27.68 -0.50 -1.73
C THR A 8 27.37 0.98 -1.95
N MET A 9 26.10 1.34 -1.89
CA MET A 9 25.67 2.75 -1.95
C MET A 9 26.09 3.43 -0.64
N PRO A 10 26.80 4.57 -0.70
CA PRO A 10 27.30 5.25 0.50
C PRO A 10 26.13 5.79 1.32
N SER A 11 26.06 5.35 2.59
CA SER A 11 25.01 5.63 3.58
C SER A 11 24.95 7.09 4.07
N THR A 12 24.84 8.05 3.17
CA THR A 12 24.58 9.45 3.53
C THR A 12 23.38 9.99 2.76
N ILE A 13 22.20 9.46 3.08
CA ILE A 13 20.93 10.18 2.86
C ILE A 13 20.39 10.53 4.24
N LEU A 14 20.41 11.83 4.55
CA LEU A 14 19.91 12.41 5.79
C LEU A 14 18.36 12.45 5.76
N GLY A 15 17.73 11.29 5.64
CA GLY A 15 16.27 11.14 5.56
C GLY A 15 15.84 9.72 5.92
N PRO A 16 14.58 9.50 6.32
CA PRO A 16 14.07 8.15 6.51
C PRO A 16 14.27 7.33 5.22
N PRO A 17 14.47 6.00 5.32
CA PRO A 17 14.62 5.14 4.15
C PRO A 17 13.50 5.41 3.15
N ALA A 18 13.83 5.56 1.87
CA ALA A 18 12.81 5.69 0.84
C ALA A 18 11.92 4.44 0.87
N PHE A 19 10.62 4.64 1.10
CA PHE A 19 9.65 3.55 1.15
C PHE A 19 8.48 3.87 0.23
N HIS A 20 7.86 2.83 -0.32
CA HIS A 20 6.69 2.95 -1.18
C HIS A 20 5.47 2.42 -0.44
N MET A 21 4.40 3.23 -0.38
CA MET A 21 3.13 2.85 0.22
C MET A 21 2.03 2.81 -0.86
N LEU A 22 1.15 1.80 -0.77
CA LEU A 22 -0.01 1.68 -1.64
C LEU A 22 -1.29 1.75 -0.81
N ALA A 23 -2.06 2.82 -0.97
CA ALA A 23 -3.37 2.95 -0.34
C ALA A 23 -4.47 2.22 -1.13
N LYS A 24 -5.45 1.66 -0.40
CA LYS A 24 -6.68 1.08 -0.95
C LYS A 24 -7.90 1.70 -0.28
N PRO A 25 -8.31 2.91 -0.69
CA PRO A 25 -9.35 3.66 0.01
C PRO A 25 -10.73 2.99 -0.05
N THR A 26 -10.96 2.10 -1.04
CA THR A 26 -12.19 1.32 -1.18
C THR A 26 -12.04 -0.15 -0.76
N GLY A 27 -10.96 -0.51 -0.05
CA GLY A 27 -10.77 -1.86 0.47
C GLY A 27 -10.86 -2.97 -0.59
N ALA A 28 -11.70 -3.98 -0.31
CA ALA A 28 -11.88 -5.18 -1.15
C ALA A 28 -13.10 -5.10 -2.09
N ILE A 29 -13.90 -4.03 -2.03
CA ILE A 29 -15.13 -3.91 -2.82
C ILE A 29 -14.85 -3.25 -4.18
N CYS A 30 -15.57 -3.69 -5.20
CA CYS A 30 -15.55 -3.11 -6.55
C CYS A 30 -16.94 -3.27 -7.18
N ASN A 31 -17.29 -2.41 -8.14
CA ASN A 31 -18.53 -2.52 -8.91
C ASN A 31 -18.42 -3.48 -10.11
N LEU A 32 -17.27 -4.14 -10.27
CA LEU A 32 -16.98 -5.10 -11.33
C LEU A 32 -16.57 -6.45 -10.72
N ASP A 33 -16.80 -7.53 -11.47
CA ASP A 33 -16.47 -8.90 -11.08
C ASP A 33 -15.52 -9.54 -12.12
N CYS A 34 -14.27 -9.09 -12.13
CA CYS A 34 -13.30 -9.57 -13.12
C CYS A 34 -12.81 -10.98 -12.77
N ALA A 35 -12.78 -11.87 -13.76
CA ALA A 35 -12.33 -13.27 -13.60
C ALA A 35 -10.88 -13.43 -13.06
N TYR A 36 -10.06 -12.38 -13.13
CA TYR A 36 -8.68 -12.37 -12.64
C TYR A 36 -8.51 -11.56 -11.34
N CYS A 37 -9.57 -11.00 -10.76
CA CYS A 37 -9.47 -10.14 -9.60
C CYS A 37 -9.32 -10.94 -8.31
N PHE A 38 -8.11 -10.95 -7.75
CA PHE A 38 -7.81 -11.61 -6.47
C PHE A 38 -8.21 -10.81 -5.22
N PHE A 39 -8.88 -9.67 -5.37
CA PHE A 39 -9.21 -8.78 -4.25
C PHE A 39 -10.63 -8.91 -3.72
N LEU A 40 -11.60 -9.26 -4.57
CA LEU A 40 -13.02 -9.29 -4.21
C LEU A 40 -13.30 -10.25 -3.05
N ASP A 41 -12.76 -11.47 -3.13
CA ASP A 41 -12.93 -12.50 -2.10
C ASP A 41 -12.44 -12.08 -0.71
N LYS A 42 -11.62 -11.02 -0.60
CA LYS A 42 -11.09 -10.55 0.68
C LYS A 42 -12.12 -9.81 1.53
N GLU A 43 -13.30 -9.50 0.99
CA GLU A 43 -14.40 -8.91 1.73
C GLU A 43 -14.78 -9.74 2.97
N VAL A 44 -14.73 -11.07 2.85
CA VAL A 44 -15.12 -12.01 3.93
C VAL A 44 -14.28 -11.87 5.20
N PHE A 45 -13.08 -11.29 5.10
CA PHE A 45 -12.19 -11.13 6.24
C PHE A 45 -12.51 -9.90 7.10
N TYR A 46 -13.42 -9.01 6.66
CA TYR A 46 -13.70 -7.75 7.37
C TYR A 46 -15.21 -7.54 7.57
N PRO A 47 -15.86 -8.37 8.40
CA PRO A 47 -17.30 -8.25 8.66
C PRO A 47 -17.65 -6.89 9.29
N GLY A 48 -18.73 -6.27 8.80
CA GLY A 48 -19.18 -4.95 9.27
C GLY A 48 -18.37 -3.75 8.75
N SER A 49 -17.32 -4.00 7.96
CA SER A 49 -16.57 -2.93 7.30
C SER A 49 -17.41 -2.27 6.20
N LYS A 50 -17.33 -0.94 6.11
CA LYS A 50 -17.85 -0.18 4.96
C LYS A 50 -16.87 -0.13 3.80
N PHE A 51 -15.67 -0.71 3.96
CA PHE A 51 -14.56 -0.65 3.01
C PHE A 51 -14.32 0.74 2.44
N ARG A 52 -14.44 1.76 3.29
CA ARG A 52 -14.26 3.15 2.93
C ARG A 52 -13.31 3.79 3.93
N MET A 53 -12.18 4.27 3.42
CA MET A 53 -11.27 5.12 4.19
C MET A 53 -12.01 6.36 4.67
N SER A 54 -11.88 6.67 5.97
CA SER A 54 -12.47 7.89 6.54
C SER A 54 -11.69 9.12 6.09
N ASP A 55 -12.34 10.29 6.06
CA ASP A 55 -11.67 11.55 5.73
C ASP A 55 -10.52 11.86 6.70
N GLN A 56 -10.71 11.52 7.99
CA GLN A 56 -9.65 11.65 9.00
C GLN A 56 -8.43 10.78 8.65
N THR A 57 -8.64 9.53 8.22
CA THR A 57 -7.54 8.64 7.81
C THR A 57 -6.85 9.17 6.55
N LEU A 58 -7.62 9.67 5.57
CA LEU A 58 -7.09 10.27 4.36
C LEU A 58 -6.19 11.49 4.67
N GLU A 59 -6.64 12.35 5.59
CA GLU A 59 -5.87 13.51 6.02
C GLU A 59 -4.54 13.11 6.66
N GLN A 60 -4.55 12.10 7.54
CA GLN A 60 -3.32 11.57 8.14
C GLN A 60 -2.40 10.93 7.12
N TYR A 61 -2.95 10.19 6.15
CA TYR A 61 -2.17 9.58 5.07
C TYR A 61 -1.42 10.64 4.24
N ILE A 62 -2.09 11.74 3.88
CA ILE A 62 -1.48 12.82 3.07
C ILE A 62 -0.40 13.57 3.87
N LYS A 63 -0.62 13.83 5.16
CA LYS A 63 0.36 14.50 6.05
C LYS A 63 1.69 13.75 6.18
N GLN A 64 1.73 12.46 5.86
CA GLN A 64 2.96 11.65 5.90
C GLN A 64 3.76 11.69 4.58
N LEU A 65 3.16 12.22 3.51
CA LEU A 65 3.75 12.27 2.16
C LEU A 65 4.28 13.68 1.79
N ILE A 66 4.06 14.68 2.64
CA ILE A 66 4.45 16.08 2.46
C ILE A 66 5.38 16.47 3.61
#